data_AF-A0A951A4H6-F1
#
_entry.id   AF-A0A951A4H6-F1
#
_cell.length_a   1.000
_cell.length_b   1.000
_cell.length_c   1.000
_cell.angle_alpha   90.00
_cell.angle_beta   90.00
_cell.angle_gamma   90.00
#
_symmetry.space_group_name_H-M   'P 1'
#
loop_
_entity.id
_entity.type
_entity.pdbx_description
1 polymer ?
#
loop_
_entity_poly.entity_id
_entity_poly.type
_entity_poly.pdbx_seq_one_letter_code
_entity_poly.pdbx_strand_id
1 'polypeptide(L)'
;MAVGPDGFVATSVAPDYAPQLLLTEYLRERQNVGDKALADALPRLRKALKKPELARLIGAIHTRIAWIAEHEAELSEPFRWQTFLAQLARNLYSPSLPFEEADLIALLKGHREHRGLWSFGPEELLVAFIESHDLSPALADELRRYQAGLAGGAGKMKYQNQSGYQVAVAHIHLLLWHDEHDPLDPARCWSDIARRDLRSMGEAQRAAWKALFRHIKGNAPVRPAKGWITEAEKRLAQVGHQNFLDRLNAWLAPFQSAQPQALSVAGSHVLRGLLWYAALTRDPALGAVVLTLLDAKWKAKRNVDKVMVALVHLLEAMPSTGAWPLLLRLQQEWPTSSVQVERLLKKTAETFGITEIELKERALLKPKLDLTERTARIMEKLNEGGVMIRVTDPLKRHDLT
;
A
#
# COMPACT_ATOMS: atom_id res chain seq x y z
N MET A 1 12.71 -34.04 -22.96
CA MET A 1 12.59 -33.79 -21.51
C MET A 1 13.84 -33.08 -21.04
N ALA A 2 13.73 -32.09 -20.15
CA ALA A 2 14.89 -31.41 -19.58
C ALA A 2 14.73 -31.32 -18.06
N VAL A 3 15.70 -31.85 -17.31
CA VAL A 3 15.71 -31.80 -15.84
C VAL A 3 16.51 -30.60 -15.37
N GLY A 4 15.87 -29.72 -14.62
CA GLY A 4 16.49 -28.55 -14.00
C GLY A 4 17.31 -28.93 -12.76
N PRO A 5 18.26 -28.07 -12.35
CA PRO A 5 19.04 -28.28 -11.13
C PRO A 5 18.22 -28.15 -9.84
N ASP A 6 17.02 -27.60 -9.95
CA ASP A 6 15.97 -27.55 -8.94
C ASP A 6 15.14 -28.84 -8.87
N GLY A 7 15.48 -29.87 -9.65
CA GLY A 7 14.74 -31.14 -9.75
C GLY A 7 13.53 -31.09 -10.69
N PHE A 8 13.14 -29.91 -11.17
CA PHE A 8 11.96 -29.74 -12.01
C PHE A 8 12.13 -30.39 -13.39
N VAL A 9 11.14 -31.14 -13.84
CA VAL A 9 11.17 -31.88 -15.12
C VAL A 9 10.29 -31.19 -16.16
N ALA A 10 10.91 -30.49 -17.12
CA ALA A 10 10.20 -29.88 -18.23
C ALA A 10 9.93 -30.90 -19.35
N THR A 11 8.66 -31.05 -19.75
CA THR A 11 8.22 -31.98 -20.80
C THR A 11 7.84 -31.22 -22.07
N SER A 12 8.20 -31.76 -23.24
CA SER A 12 7.98 -31.07 -24.54
C SER A 12 6.50 -30.98 -24.95
N VAL A 13 5.62 -31.65 -24.22
CA VAL A 13 4.17 -31.61 -24.42
C VAL A 13 3.49 -30.51 -23.59
N ALA A 14 4.20 -29.95 -22.60
CA ALA A 14 3.64 -28.89 -21.76
C ALA A 14 3.54 -27.58 -22.56
N PRO A 15 2.44 -26.81 -22.42
CA PRO A 15 2.23 -25.56 -23.16
C PRO A 15 3.28 -24.48 -22.80
N ASP A 16 3.91 -24.60 -21.65
CA ASP A 16 4.99 -23.73 -21.15
C ASP A 16 6.39 -24.35 -21.34
N TYR A 17 6.56 -25.38 -22.18
CA TYR A 17 7.86 -26.04 -22.34
C TYR A 17 9.00 -25.09 -22.71
N ALA A 18 8.77 -24.15 -23.63
CA ALA A 18 9.81 -23.21 -24.07
C ALA A 18 10.33 -22.30 -22.92
N PRO A 19 9.47 -21.56 -22.17
CA PRO A 19 9.95 -20.78 -21.02
C PRO A 19 10.51 -21.67 -19.90
N GLN A 20 10.00 -22.89 -19.72
CA GLN A 20 10.59 -23.84 -18.77
C GLN A 20 12.00 -24.28 -19.21
N LEU A 21 12.22 -24.58 -20.48
CA LEU A 21 13.54 -24.96 -20.99
C LEU A 21 14.56 -23.83 -20.79
N LEU A 22 14.16 -22.59 -21.14
CA LEU A 22 14.98 -21.40 -20.92
C LEU A 22 15.34 -21.21 -19.45
N LEU A 23 14.37 -21.38 -18.54
CA LEU A 23 14.61 -21.30 -17.10
C LEU A 23 15.58 -22.39 -16.64
N THR A 24 15.46 -23.62 -17.14
CA THR A 24 16.41 -24.71 -16.85
C THR A 24 17.83 -24.35 -17.27
N GLU A 25 18.02 -23.82 -18.48
CA GLU A 25 19.34 -23.40 -18.96
C GLU A 25 19.94 -22.31 -18.07
N TYR A 26 19.11 -21.34 -17.68
CA TYR A 26 19.52 -20.26 -16.79
C TYR A 26 19.92 -20.76 -15.40
N LEU A 27 19.15 -21.68 -14.79
CA LEU A 27 19.49 -22.22 -13.49
C LEU A 27 20.79 -23.03 -13.51
N ARG A 28 21.09 -23.73 -14.61
CA ARG A 28 22.37 -24.44 -14.80
C ARG A 28 23.54 -23.47 -14.90
N GLU A 29 23.38 -22.37 -15.65
CA GLU A 29 24.39 -21.30 -15.69
C GLU A 29 24.66 -20.74 -14.28
N ARG A 30 23.61 -20.54 -13.48
CA ARG A 30 23.75 -20.09 -12.08
C ARG A 30 24.54 -21.07 -11.21
N GLN A 31 24.33 -22.38 -11.33
CA GLN A 31 25.11 -23.33 -10.54
C GLN A 31 26.62 -23.19 -10.78
N ASN A 32 27.01 -22.83 -12.00
CA ASN A 32 28.41 -22.69 -12.39
C ASN A 32 29.03 -21.36 -11.92
N VAL A 33 28.27 -20.26 -11.95
CA VAL A 33 28.79 -18.89 -11.73
C VAL A 33 28.44 -18.34 -10.33
N GLY A 34 27.58 -19.03 -9.58
CA GLY A 34 27.13 -18.63 -8.25
C GLY A 34 26.21 -17.40 -8.27
N ASP A 35 26.25 -16.57 -7.22
CA ASP A 35 25.31 -15.47 -7.05
C ASP A 35 25.47 -14.32 -8.05
N LYS A 36 26.64 -14.19 -8.69
CA LYS A 36 26.88 -13.21 -9.77
C LYS A 36 25.97 -13.45 -10.99
N ALA A 37 25.49 -14.67 -11.18
CA ALA A 37 24.65 -15.05 -12.31
C ALA A 37 23.36 -14.22 -12.43
N LEU A 38 22.82 -13.69 -11.32
CA LEU A 38 21.61 -12.87 -11.39
C LEU A 38 21.88 -11.48 -11.97
N ALA A 39 22.97 -10.84 -11.55
CA ALA A 39 23.33 -9.51 -12.03
C ALA A 39 23.64 -9.52 -13.54
N ASP A 40 24.31 -10.57 -14.02
CA ASP A 40 24.72 -10.69 -15.43
C ASP A 40 23.59 -11.18 -16.34
N ALA A 41 22.72 -12.06 -15.85
CA ALA A 41 21.66 -12.61 -16.69
C ALA A 41 20.45 -11.70 -16.84
N LEU A 42 20.11 -10.88 -15.84
CA LEU A 42 18.93 -10.03 -15.92
C LEU A 42 18.97 -9.06 -17.12
N PRO A 43 20.07 -8.32 -17.38
CA PRO A 43 20.19 -7.51 -18.59
C PRO A 43 20.09 -8.35 -19.87
N ARG A 44 20.71 -9.54 -19.90
CA ARG A 44 20.67 -10.43 -21.06
C ARG A 44 19.26 -10.93 -21.35
N LEU A 45 18.53 -11.42 -20.34
CA LEU A 45 17.15 -11.90 -20.46
C LEU A 45 16.22 -10.78 -20.91
N ARG A 46 16.32 -9.59 -20.31
CA ARG A 46 15.53 -8.42 -20.69
C ARG A 46 15.82 -7.93 -22.11
N LYS A 47 17.05 -8.10 -22.59
CA LYS A 47 17.46 -7.74 -23.96
C LYS A 47 17.05 -8.81 -24.99
N ALA A 48 17.14 -10.08 -24.62
CA ALA A 48 16.92 -11.20 -25.52
C ALA A 48 15.42 -11.52 -25.71
N LEU A 49 14.61 -11.33 -24.67
CA LEU A 49 13.21 -11.70 -24.69
C LEU A 49 12.31 -10.51 -25.03
N LYS A 50 11.31 -10.77 -25.87
CA LYS A 50 10.17 -9.88 -26.06
C LYS A 50 9.33 -9.87 -24.79
N LYS A 51 8.52 -8.82 -24.65
CA LYS A 51 7.69 -8.59 -23.45
C LYS A 51 6.71 -9.73 -23.13
N PRO A 52 5.98 -10.31 -24.10
CA PRO A 52 5.14 -11.49 -23.83
C PRO A 52 5.95 -12.73 -23.39
N GLU A 53 7.19 -12.87 -23.86
CA GLU A 53 8.08 -13.97 -23.48
C GLU A 53 8.57 -13.80 -22.04
N LEU A 54 8.80 -12.56 -21.59
CA LEU A 54 9.09 -12.25 -20.19
C LEU A 54 7.91 -12.62 -19.28
N ALA A 55 6.67 -12.29 -19.65
CA ALA A 55 5.49 -12.67 -18.89
C ALA A 55 5.36 -14.20 -18.77
N ARG A 56 5.57 -14.93 -19.87
CA ARG A 56 5.59 -16.40 -19.88
C ARG A 56 6.72 -16.98 -19.03
N LEU A 57 7.91 -16.38 -19.05
CA LEU A 57 9.02 -16.79 -18.19
C LEU A 57 8.68 -16.59 -16.70
N ILE A 58 8.03 -15.48 -16.34
CA ILE A 58 7.55 -15.27 -14.96
C ILE A 58 6.50 -16.34 -14.58
N GLY A 59 5.57 -16.66 -15.49
CA GLY A 59 4.63 -17.77 -15.30
C GLY A 59 5.33 -19.10 -15.03
N ALA A 60 6.34 -19.45 -15.83
CA ALA A 60 7.15 -20.65 -15.63
C ALA A 60 7.86 -20.66 -14.26
N ILE A 61 8.41 -19.51 -13.82
CA ILE A 61 8.99 -19.35 -12.49
C ILE A 61 7.95 -19.66 -11.40
N HIS A 62 6.70 -19.19 -11.56
CA HIS A 62 5.65 -19.45 -10.58
C HIS A 62 5.32 -20.93 -10.47
N THR A 63 5.15 -21.60 -11.61
CA THR A 63 4.91 -23.04 -11.69
C THR A 63 6.00 -23.83 -10.98
N ARG A 64 7.27 -23.45 -11.17
CA ARG A 64 8.39 -24.11 -10.49
C ARG A 64 8.40 -23.91 -8.99
N ILE A 65 8.14 -22.70 -8.50
CA ILE A 65 8.10 -22.44 -7.07
C ILE A 65 7.04 -23.31 -6.38
N ALA A 66 5.86 -23.47 -6.99
CA ALA A 66 4.84 -24.37 -6.48
C ALA A 66 5.27 -25.82 -6.52
N TRP A 67 5.83 -26.28 -7.64
CA TRP A 67 6.32 -27.65 -7.74
C TRP A 67 7.37 -27.96 -6.66
N ILE A 68 8.33 -27.06 -6.44
CA ILE A 68 9.34 -27.21 -5.38
C ILE A 68 8.70 -27.27 -3.99
N ALA A 69 7.63 -26.50 -3.75
CA ALA A 69 6.91 -26.52 -2.47
C ALA A 69 6.17 -27.85 -2.24
N GLU A 70 5.63 -28.46 -3.31
CA GLU A 70 4.97 -29.76 -3.25
C GLU A 70 5.96 -30.92 -3.06
N HIS A 71 7.20 -30.77 -3.54
CA HIS A 71 8.25 -31.79 -3.52
C HIS A 71 9.37 -31.46 -2.53
N GLU A 72 9.11 -30.63 -1.52
CA GLU A 72 10.13 -30.12 -0.59
C GLU A 72 10.94 -31.25 0.07
N ALA A 73 10.27 -32.35 0.44
CA ALA A 73 10.88 -33.51 1.09
C ALA A 73 11.81 -34.32 0.18
N GLU A 74 11.70 -34.17 -1.15
CA GLU A 74 12.46 -34.93 -2.14
C GLU A 74 13.69 -34.16 -2.65
N LEU A 75 13.79 -32.86 -2.31
CA LEU A 75 14.79 -31.97 -2.85
C LEU A 75 15.89 -31.68 -1.82
N SER A 76 17.13 -31.56 -2.29
CA SER A 76 18.28 -31.30 -1.41
C SER A 76 18.33 -29.86 -0.87
N GLU A 77 17.87 -28.88 -1.66
CA GLU A 77 17.92 -27.45 -1.32
C GLU A 77 16.65 -26.66 -1.76
N PRO A 78 15.43 -27.11 -1.41
CA PRO A 78 14.18 -26.52 -1.92
C PRO A 78 14.06 -25.02 -1.60
N PHE A 79 14.37 -24.63 -0.35
CA PHE A 79 14.29 -23.24 0.10
C PHE A 79 15.23 -22.30 -0.68
N ARG A 80 16.43 -22.78 -1.02
CA ARG A 80 17.42 -22.00 -1.79
C ARG A 80 16.89 -21.68 -3.19
N TRP A 81 16.32 -22.69 -3.86
CA TRP A 81 15.76 -22.53 -5.21
C TRP A 81 14.52 -21.63 -5.20
N GLN A 82 13.61 -21.82 -4.24
CA GLN A 82 12.44 -20.97 -4.13
C GLN A 82 12.81 -19.50 -3.87
N THR A 83 13.75 -19.24 -2.96
CA THR A 83 14.23 -17.88 -2.67
C THR A 83 14.85 -17.25 -3.91
N PHE A 84 15.66 -18.00 -4.64
CA PHE A 84 16.26 -17.53 -5.88
C PHE A 84 15.22 -17.21 -6.96
N LEU A 85 14.31 -18.13 -7.22
CA LEU A 85 13.25 -17.97 -8.21
C LEU A 85 12.33 -16.79 -7.86
N ALA A 86 12.02 -16.59 -6.58
CA ALA A 86 11.23 -15.45 -6.13
C ALA A 86 11.98 -14.13 -6.37
N GLN A 87 13.29 -14.10 -6.13
CA GLN A 87 14.13 -12.94 -6.42
C GLN A 87 14.29 -12.68 -7.93
N LEU A 88 14.36 -13.74 -8.75
CA LEU A 88 14.35 -13.63 -10.20
C LEU A 88 13.03 -13.05 -10.70
N ALA A 89 11.88 -13.60 -10.27
CA ALA A 89 10.56 -13.07 -10.61
C ALA A 89 10.42 -11.59 -10.22
N ARG A 90 10.83 -11.23 -9.00
CA ARG A 90 10.86 -9.84 -8.54
C ARG A 90 11.65 -8.93 -9.47
N ASN A 91 12.82 -9.38 -9.92
CA ASN A 91 13.63 -8.60 -10.84
C ASN A 91 13.07 -8.58 -12.27
N LEU A 92 12.25 -9.55 -12.66
CA LEU A 92 11.56 -9.53 -13.95
C LEU A 92 10.27 -8.70 -13.89
N TYR A 93 9.68 -8.49 -12.71
CA TYR A 93 8.66 -7.49 -12.46
C TYR A 93 9.24 -6.08 -12.59
N SER A 94 9.27 -5.57 -13.82
CA SER A 94 9.64 -4.19 -14.09
C SER A 94 8.42 -3.42 -14.61
N PRO A 95 7.99 -2.35 -13.92
CA PRO A 95 6.88 -1.50 -14.37
C PRO A 95 7.07 -0.88 -15.76
N SER A 96 8.29 -0.86 -16.30
CA SER A 96 8.58 -0.38 -17.65
C SER A 96 8.28 -1.42 -18.76
N LEU A 97 7.91 -2.64 -18.39
CA LEU A 97 7.42 -3.63 -19.33
C LEU A 97 5.92 -3.38 -19.57
N PRO A 98 5.45 -3.23 -20.82
CA PRO A 98 4.04 -3.10 -21.15
C PRO A 98 3.42 -4.49 -21.14
N PHE A 99 3.17 -5.00 -19.95
CA PHE A 99 2.29 -6.15 -19.79
C PHE A 99 0.94 -5.80 -20.39
N GLU A 100 0.40 -6.70 -21.20
CA GLU A 100 -0.97 -6.60 -21.63
C GLU A 100 -1.89 -7.06 -20.50
N GLU A 101 -3.18 -6.72 -20.60
CA GLU A 101 -4.16 -7.13 -19.58
C GLU A 101 -4.18 -8.64 -19.37
N ALA A 102 -4.11 -9.42 -20.46
CA ALA A 102 -4.08 -10.87 -20.41
C ALA A 102 -2.88 -11.41 -19.62
N ASP A 103 -1.71 -10.77 -19.74
CA ASP A 103 -0.51 -11.13 -18.97
C ASP A 103 -0.73 -10.89 -17.48
N LEU A 104 -1.31 -9.74 -17.12
CA LEU A 104 -1.57 -9.38 -15.72
C LEU A 104 -2.59 -10.33 -15.07
N ILE A 105 -3.64 -10.72 -15.80
CA ILE A 105 -4.59 -11.74 -15.35
C ILE A 105 -3.88 -13.08 -15.13
N ALA A 106 -3.02 -13.50 -16.06
CA ALA A 106 -2.26 -14.76 -15.93
C ALA A 106 -1.31 -14.73 -14.72
N LEU A 107 -0.63 -13.59 -14.48
CA LEU A 107 0.23 -13.40 -13.31
C LEU A 107 -0.56 -13.48 -12.00
N LEU A 108 -1.71 -12.81 -11.92
CA LEU A 108 -2.60 -12.89 -10.75
C LEU A 108 -3.05 -14.32 -10.47
N LYS A 109 -3.51 -15.05 -11.50
CA LYS A 109 -3.91 -16.47 -11.37
C LYS A 109 -2.77 -17.33 -10.84
N GLY A 110 -1.59 -17.22 -11.46
CA GLY A 110 -0.40 -17.96 -11.03
C GLY A 110 -0.05 -17.67 -9.57
N HIS A 111 -0.11 -16.42 -9.12
CA HIS A 111 0.10 -16.11 -7.69
C HIS A 111 -0.91 -16.77 -6.76
N ARG A 112 -2.19 -16.83 -7.14
CA ARG A 112 -3.25 -17.47 -6.32
C ARG A 112 -3.14 -18.99 -6.28
N GLU A 113 -2.70 -19.59 -7.39
CA GLU A 113 -2.49 -21.03 -7.49
C GLU A 113 -1.26 -21.46 -6.69
N HIS A 114 -0.19 -20.66 -6.73
CA HIS A 114 1.13 -21.04 -6.22
C HIS A 114 1.47 -20.39 -4.86
N ARG A 115 0.54 -20.50 -3.90
CA ARG A 115 0.39 -19.78 -2.61
C ARG A 115 1.60 -19.72 -1.64
N GLY A 116 2.74 -20.29 -2.00
CA GLY A 116 3.81 -20.68 -1.08
C GLY A 116 4.71 -19.58 -0.53
N LEU A 117 5.24 -18.66 -1.34
CA LEU A 117 6.49 -17.97 -0.96
C LEU A 117 6.66 -16.55 -1.51
N TRP A 118 5.56 -15.89 -1.88
CA TRP A 118 5.65 -14.59 -2.54
C TRP A 118 5.87 -13.46 -1.54
N SER A 119 7.01 -12.81 -1.70
CA SER A 119 7.34 -11.58 -0.95
C SER A 119 6.93 -10.33 -1.72
N PHE A 120 6.64 -10.51 -3.01
CA PHE A 120 6.33 -9.48 -3.99
C PHE A 120 5.35 -10.08 -5.00
N GLY A 121 4.20 -9.44 -5.20
CA GLY A 121 3.24 -9.79 -6.24
C GLY A 121 3.23 -8.79 -7.40
N PRO A 122 2.33 -8.96 -8.37
CA PRO A 122 2.26 -8.14 -9.59
C PRO A 122 1.61 -6.76 -9.35
N GLU A 123 1.26 -6.41 -8.11
CA GLU A 123 0.57 -5.18 -7.73
C GLU A 123 1.24 -3.90 -8.25
N GLU A 124 2.57 -3.78 -8.25
CA GLU A 124 3.24 -2.61 -8.81
C GLU A 124 3.07 -2.51 -10.34
N LEU A 125 3.03 -3.65 -11.04
CA LEU A 125 2.75 -3.70 -12.47
C LEU A 125 1.30 -3.30 -12.76
N LEU A 126 0.36 -3.77 -11.93
CA LEU A 126 -1.04 -3.41 -12.03
C LEU A 126 -1.26 -1.91 -11.77
N VAL A 127 -0.57 -1.34 -10.78
CA VAL A 127 -0.59 0.10 -10.51
C VAL A 127 -0.07 0.88 -11.72
N ALA A 128 1.03 0.46 -12.35
CA ALA A 128 1.54 1.10 -13.55
C ALA A 128 0.59 0.94 -14.76
N PHE A 129 0.00 -0.24 -14.94
CA PHE A 129 -0.95 -0.52 -16.02
C PHE A 129 -2.16 0.40 -15.95
N ILE A 130 -2.79 0.54 -14.78
CA ILE A 130 -3.98 1.37 -14.64
C ILE A 130 -3.71 2.87 -14.74
N GLU A 131 -2.46 3.34 -14.72
CA GLU A 131 -2.15 4.75 -14.95
C GLU A 131 -2.55 5.20 -16.36
N SER A 132 -2.50 4.26 -17.33
CA SER A 132 -2.81 4.49 -18.74
C SER A 132 -4.03 3.72 -19.24
N HIS A 133 -4.53 2.74 -18.48
CA HIS A 133 -5.64 1.88 -18.89
C HIS A 133 -6.81 1.92 -17.89
N ASP A 134 -8.01 1.73 -18.42
CA ASP A 134 -9.20 1.45 -17.61
C ASP A 134 -9.20 0.00 -17.14
N LEU A 135 -9.82 -0.25 -15.98
CA LEU A 135 -9.92 -1.59 -15.43
C LEU A 135 -11.07 -2.33 -16.13
N SER A 136 -10.76 -3.36 -16.92
CA SER A 136 -11.79 -4.19 -17.52
C SER A 136 -12.54 -5.01 -16.46
N PRO A 137 -13.76 -5.48 -16.75
CA PRO A 137 -14.47 -6.43 -15.88
C PRO A 137 -13.66 -7.71 -15.59
N ALA A 138 -12.95 -8.24 -16.59
CA ALA A 138 -12.18 -9.48 -16.45
C ALA A 138 -10.99 -9.32 -15.48
N LEU A 139 -10.25 -8.21 -15.59
CA LEU A 139 -9.15 -7.91 -14.68
C LEU A 139 -9.67 -7.57 -13.29
N ALA A 140 -10.78 -6.84 -13.17
CA ALA A 140 -11.41 -6.53 -11.89
C ALA A 140 -11.84 -7.80 -11.13
N ASP A 141 -12.45 -8.76 -11.83
CA ASP A 141 -12.84 -10.05 -11.24
C ASP A 141 -11.65 -10.85 -10.73
N GLU A 142 -10.54 -10.88 -11.49
CA GLU A 142 -9.34 -11.56 -11.03
C GLU A 142 -8.68 -10.83 -9.84
N LEU A 143 -8.70 -9.49 -9.81
CA LEU A 143 -8.24 -8.72 -8.66
C LEU A 143 -9.08 -9.00 -7.40
N ARG A 144 -10.41 -9.13 -7.50
CA ARG A 144 -11.27 -9.52 -6.37
C ARG A 144 -10.92 -10.91 -5.85
N ARG A 145 -10.71 -11.86 -6.76
CA ARG A 145 -10.27 -13.22 -6.41
C ARG A 145 -8.90 -13.21 -5.74
N TYR A 146 -7.99 -12.36 -6.19
CA TYR A 146 -6.67 -12.17 -5.57
C TYR A 146 -6.79 -11.55 -4.18
N GLN A 147 -7.59 -10.49 -4.03
CA GLN A 147 -7.91 -9.86 -2.75
C GLN A 147 -8.49 -10.85 -1.73
N ALA A 148 -9.40 -11.73 -2.16
CA ALA A 148 -9.97 -12.76 -1.29
C ALA A 148 -8.89 -13.71 -0.74
N GLY A 149 -7.86 -14.03 -1.54
CA GLY A 149 -6.70 -14.80 -1.09
C GLY A 149 -5.83 -14.08 -0.06
N LEU A 150 -5.77 -12.74 -0.11
CA LEU A 150 -5.06 -11.92 0.88
C LEU A 150 -5.79 -11.82 2.22
N ALA A 151 -7.14 -11.87 2.24
CA ALA A 151 -7.96 -11.64 3.44
C ALA A 151 -7.90 -12.76 4.50
N GLY A 152 -7.26 -13.88 4.17
CA GLY A 152 -6.76 -14.79 5.20
C GLY A 152 -7.69 -15.95 5.60
N GLY A 153 -8.19 -16.74 4.64
CA GLY A 153 -8.78 -18.06 4.89
C GLY A 153 -7.76 -19.18 5.15
N ALA A 154 -8.18 -20.43 5.30
CA ALA A 154 -7.25 -21.56 5.31
C ALA A 154 -6.43 -21.59 4.01
N GLY A 155 -5.09 -21.64 4.10
CA GLY A 155 -4.20 -21.52 2.94
C GLY A 155 -3.86 -20.07 2.50
N LYS A 156 -3.74 -19.14 3.45
CA LYS A 156 -3.36 -17.73 3.19
C LYS A 156 -2.10 -17.61 2.34
N MET A 157 -2.06 -16.62 1.45
CA MET A 157 -0.78 -16.17 0.88
C MET A 157 0.15 -15.73 2.00
N LYS A 158 1.35 -16.31 2.05
CA LYS A 158 2.37 -15.94 3.02
C LYS A 158 3.28 -14.87 2.40
N TYR A 159 3.15 -13.65 2.89
CA TYR A 159 4.17 -12.62 2.65
C TYR A 159 5.31 -12.79 3.66
N GLN A 160 6.56 -12.59 3.21
CA GLN A 160 7.74 -12.67 4.08
C GLN A 160 7.69 -11.70 5.25
N ASN A 161 7.04 -10.55 5.08
CA ASN A 161 6.90 -9.54 6.12
C ASN A 161 5.53 -8.83 6.06
N GLN A 162 5.13 -8.32 7.22
CA GLN A 162 3.85 -7.64 7.38
C GLN A 162 3.77 -6.35 6.55
N SER A 163 4.88 -5.65 6.35
CA SER A 163 4.88 -4.38 5.58
C SER A 163 4.57 -4.62 4.10
N GLY A 164 5.20 -5.60 3.46
CA GLY A 164 4.95 -6.01 2.08
C GLY A 164 3.50 -6.45 1.87
N TYR A 165 2.95 -7.23 2.82
CA TYR A 165 1.53 -7.58 2.81
C TYR A 165 0.62 -6.35 2.84
N GLN A 166 0.88 -5.39 3.74
CA GLN A 166 0.08 -4.16 3.84
C GLN A 166 0.18 -3.30 2.58
N VAL A 167 1.34 -3.26 1.92
CA VAL A 167 1.52 -2.59 0.62
C VAL A 167 0.64 -3.24 -0.44
N ALA A 168 0.73 -4.57 -0.59
CA ALA A 168 -0.07 -5.30 -1.58
C ALA A 168 -1.57 -5.13 -1.33
N VAL A 169 -2.03 -5.27 -0.08
CA VAL A 169 -3.43 -5.00 0.31
C VAL A 169 -3.82 -3.57 -0.09
N ALA A 170 -3.02 -2.56 0.24
CA ALA A 170 -3.34 -1.16 -0.09
C ALA A 170 -3.42 -0.92 -1.61
N HIS A 171 -2.52 -1.52 -2.39
CA HIS A 171 -2.54 -1.44 -3.85
C HIS A 171 -3.80 -2.10 -4.42
N ILE A 172 -4.07 -3.36 -4.10
CA ILE A 172 -5.23 -4.11 -4.62
C ILE A 172 -6.55 -3.42 -4.26
N HIS A 173 -6.70 -2.94 -3.02
CA HIS A 173 -7.89 -2.19 -2.62
C HIS A 173 -8.08 -0.91 -3.43
N LEU A 174 -6.99 -0.17 -3.71
CA LEU A 174 -7.07 1.07 -4.49
C LEU A 174 -7.29 0.80 -5.98
N LEU A 175 -6.70 -0.26 -6.54
CA LEU A 175 -6.97 -0.73 -7.90
C LEU A 175 -8.47 -1.04 -8.07
N LEU A 176 -9.05 -1.81 -7.15
CA LEU A 176 -10.48 -2.16 -7.18
C LEU A 176 -11.41 -0.96 -6.95
N TRP A 177 -10.94 0.11 -6.31
CA TRP A 177 -11.71 1.35 -6.19
C TRP A 177 -11.95 2.01 -7.56
N HIS A 178 -11.02 1.82 -8.51
CA HIS A 178 -11.13 2.30 -9.89
C HIS A 178 -12.08 1.46 -10.76
N ASP A 179 -12.63 0.34 -10.26
CA ASP A 179 -13.61 -0.42 -11.02
C ASP A 179 -14.93 0.36 -11.17
N GLU A 180 -15.29 0.72 -12.40
CA GLU A 180 -16.55 1.40 -12.72
C GLU A 180 -17.77 0.47 -12.70
N HIS A 181 -17.56 -0.85 -12.66
CA HIS A 181 -18.63 -1.86 -12.64
C HIS A 181 -18.98 -2.33 -11.23
N ASP A 182 -18.08 -2.14 -10.24
CA ASP A 182 -18.37 -2.51 -8.85
C ASP A 182 -19.58 -1.71 -8.32
N PRO A 183 -20.58 -2.36 -7.70
CA PRO A 183 -21.75 -1.68 -7.17
C PRO A 183 -21.39 -0.58 -6.17
N LEU A 184 -22.10 0.55 -6.25
CA LEU A 184 -21.93 1.66 -5.30
C LEU A 184 -22.71 1.36 -4.02
N ASP A 185 -22.03 1.41 -2.88
CA ASP A 185 -22.65 1.26 -1.56
C ASP A 185 -22.07 2.29 -0.58
N PRO A 186 -22.71 3.46 -0.43
CA PRO A 186 -22.29 4.47 0.53
C PRO A 186 -22.28 3.99 1.99
N ALA A 187 -23.03 2.93 2.33
CA ALA A 187 -23.04 2.36 3.68
C ALA A 187 -21.79 1.50 3.95
N ARG A 188 -21.20 0.92 2.89
CA ARG A 188 -19.92 0.18 2.89
C ARG A 188 -18.72 1.13 2.95
N CYS A 189 -18.75 2.23 2.22
CA CYS A 189 -17.69 3.23 2.28
C CYS A 189 -18.14 4.62 1.81
N TRP A 190 -17.74 5.67 2.56
CA TRP A 190 -17.91 7.06 2.18
C TRP A 190 -17.44 7.39 0.75
N SER A 191 -16.30 6.82 0.31
CA SER A 191 -15.71 7.16 -0.99
C SER A 191 -16.56 6.72 -2.19
N ASP A 192 -17.60 5.91 -1.99
CA ASP A 192 -18.55 5.57 -3.06
C ASP A 192 -19.37 6.79 -3.51
N ILE A 193 -19.44 7.86 -2.69
CA ILE A 193 -19.97 9.17 -3.11
C ILE A 193 -19.12 9.78 -4.22
N ALA A 194 -17.79 9.78 -4.05
CA ALA A 194 -16.89 10.28 -5.08
C ALA A 194 -16.94 9.42 -6.36
N ARG A 195 -17.06 8.09 -6.22
CA ARG A 195 -17.22 7.19 -7.38
C ARG A 195 -18.54 7.41 -8.11
N ARG A 196 -19.64 7.63 -7.39
CA ARG A 196 -20.93 8.00 -7.99
C ARG A 196 -20.80 9.26 -8.84
N ASP A 197 -20.17 10.30 -8.30
CA ASP A 197 -19.96 11.55 -9.02
C ASP A 197 -19.04 11.36 -10.24
N LEU A 198 -17.98 10.57 -10.13
CA LEU A 198 -17.12 10.24 -11.29
C LEU A 198 -17.91 9.58 -12.43
N ARG A 199 -18.84 8.69 -12.11
CA ARG A 199 -19.68 8.00 -13.11
C ARG A 199 -20.70 8.93 -13.78
N SER A 200 -21.05 10.05 -13.15
CA SER A 200 -21.99 11.04 -13.71
C SER A 200 -21.30 12.19 -14.45
N MET A 201 -19.98 12.29 -14.39
CA MET A 201 -19.22 13.31 -15.12
C MET A 201 -19.17 13.02 -16.62
N GLY A 202 -19.14 14.09 -17.43
CA GLY A 202 -18.83 13.98 -18.86
C GLY A 202 -17.40 13.45 -19.09
N GLU A 203 -17.16 12.88 -20.27
CA GLU A 203 -15.94 12.11 -20.56
C GLU A 203 -14.63 12.85 -20.24
N ALA A 204 -14.49 14.10 -20.70
CA ALA A 204 -13.27 14.88 -20.47
C ALA A 204 -13.04 15.19 -18.97
N GLN A 205 -14.08 15.59 -18.25
CA GLN A 205 -14.00 15.85 -16.81
C GLN A 205 -13.68 14.56 -16.04
N ARG A 206 -14.37 13.46 -16.38
CA ARG A 206 -14.14 12.15 -15.79
C ARG A 206 -12.70 11.68 -16.02
N ALA A 207 -12.14 11.88 -17.21
CA ALA A 207 -10.77 11.51 -17.53
C ALA A 207 -9.75 12.29 -16.67
N ALA A 208 -9.91 13.61 -16.54
CA ALA A 208 -9.04 14.44 -15.69
C ALA A 208 -9.09 14.01 -14.21
N TRP A 209 -10.29 13.75 -13.69
CA TRP A 209 -10.44 13.27 -12.32
C TRP A 209 -9.90 11.85 -12.12
N LYS A 210 -10.10 10.93 -13.07
CA LYS A 210 -9.49 9.59 -13.02
C LYS A 210 -7.97 9.67 -12.98
N ALA A 211 -7.36 10.56 -13.78
CA ALA A 211 -5.93 10.80 -13.74
C ALA A 211 -5.49 11.32 -12.35
N LEU A 212 -6.23 12.23 -11.73
CA LEU A 212 -5.97 12.71 -10.36
C LEU A 212 -6.03 11.56 -9.34
N PHE A 213 -7.07 10.72 -9.38
CA PHE A 213 -7.24 9.61 -8.44
C PHE A 213 -6.20 8.49 -8.62
N ARG A 214 -5.84 8.13 -9.87
CA ARG A 214 -4.80 7.13 -10.17
C ARG A 214 -3.42 7.50 -9.64
N HIS A 215 -3.19 8.80 -9.44
CA HIS A 215 -1.96 9.33 -8.87
C HIS A 215 -1.91 9.21 -7.33
N ILE A 216 -3.04 8.90 -6.67
CA ILE A 216 -3.05 8.55 -5.25
C ILE A 216 -2.44 7.15 -5.11
N LYS A 217 -1.48 6.98 -4.18
CA LYS A 217 -0.83 5.68 -3.92
C LYS A 217 -1.23 5.15 -2.55
N GLY A 218 -1.51 3.84 -2.47
CA GLY A 218 -1.87 3.16 -1.22
C GLY A 218 -0.72 3.18 -0.21
N ASN A 219 0.49 2.86 -0.63
CA ASN A 219 1.69 2.81 0.22
C ASN A 219 2.43 4.14 0.36
N ALA A 220 1.79 5.28 0.05
CA ALA A 220 2.48 6.56 0.10
C ALA A 220 3.00 6.87 1.52
N PRO A 221 4.19 7.51 1.63
CA PRO A 221 4.76 7.94 2.90
C PRO A 221 3.83 8.89 3.66
N VAL A 222 4.19 9.23 4.90
CA VAL A 222 3.41 10.18 5.70
C VAL A 222 3.29 11.55 5.01
N ARG A 223 4.38 12.01 4.38
CA ARG A 223 4.40 13.26 3.60
C ARG A 223 4.47 12.94 2.10
N PRO A 224 3.82 13.72 1.22
CA PRO A 224 4.02 13.57 -0.22
C PRO A 224 5.47 13.91 -0.59
N ALA A 225 6.07 13.12 -1.49
CA ALA A 225 7.40 13.39 -2.02
C ALA A 225 7.39 14.58 -3.00
N LYS A 226 8.53 15.26 -3.19
CA LYS A 226 8.62 16.41 -4.12
C LYS A 226 8.17 16.08 -5.55
N GLY A 227 8.54 14.89 -6.06
CA GLY A 227 8.10 14.40 -7.37
C GLY A 227 6.59 14.20 -7.45
N TRP A 228 5.98 13.71 -6.36
CA TRP A 228 4.52 13.59 -6.27
C TRP A 228 3.86 14.96 -6.29
N ILE A 229 4.37 15.95 -5.54
CA ILE A 229 3.81 17.32 -5.52
C ILE A 229 3.79 17.92 -6.93
N THR A 230 4.91 17.82 -7.65
CA THR A 230 5.04 18.38 -9.01
C THR A 230 4.01 17.79 -9.97
N GLU A 231 3.77 16.48 -9.89
CA GLU A 231 2.80 15.79 -10.75
C GLU A 231 1.36 16.03 -10.29
N ALA A 232 1.13 16.15 -8.97
CA ALA A 232 -0.16 16.49 -8.40
C ALA A 232 -0.63 17.89 -8.82
N GLU A 233 0.25 18.89 -8.83
CA GLU A 233 -0.07 20.24 -9.29
C GLU A 233 -0.56 20.25 -10.75
N LYS A 234 0.09 19.48 -11.64
CA LYS A 234 -0.35 19.35 -13.04
C LYS A 234 -1.74 18.71 -13.15
N ARG A 235 -1.99 17.63 -12.41
CA ARG A 235 -3.29 16.92 -12.42
C ARG A 235 -4.40 17.77 -11.81
N LEU A 236 -4.09 18.52 -10.76
CA LEU A 236 -5.01 19.46 -10.13
C LEU A 236 -5.36 20.60 -11.10
N ALA A 237 -4.39 21.11 -11.85
CA ALA A 237 -4.63 22.13 -12.88
C ALA A 237 -5.55 21.63 -14.00
N GLN A 238 -5.43 20.35 -14.41
CA GLN A 238 -6.33 19.73 -15.39
C GLN A 238 -7.78 19.60 -14.90
N VAL A 239 -7.98 19.36 -13.60
CA VAL A 239 -9.30 19.35 -12.97
C VAL A 239 -9.85 20.77 -12.79
N GLY A 240 -8.97 21.73 -12.53
CA GLY A 240 -9.31 23.10 -12.18
C GLY A 240 -9.52 23.25 -10.67
N HIS A 241 -8.87 24.26 -10.08
CA HIS A 241 -8.86 24.45 -8.62
C HIS A 241 -10.26 24.61 -8.04
N GLN A 242 -11.09 25.49 -8.62
CA GLN A 242 -12.45 25.70 -8.11
C GLN A 242 -13.30 24.42 -8.21
N ASN A 243 -13.21 23.70 -9.34
CA ASN A 243 -13.94 22.44 -9.50
C ASN A 243 -13.54 21.40 -8.46
N PHE A 244 -12.23 21.31 -8.16
CA PHE A 244 -11.72 20.45 -7.11
C PHE A 244 -12.29 20.81 -5.73
N LEU A 245 -12.28 22.10 -5.38
CA LEU A 245 -12.79 22.61 -4.10
C LEU A 245 -14.29 22.34 -3.94
N ASP A 246 -15.08 22.65 -4.96
CA ASP A 246 -16.53 22.44 -4.95
C ASP A 246 -16.88 20.97 -4.76
N ARG A 247 -16.18 20.07 -5.47
CA ARG A 247 -16.37 18.62 -5.35
C ARG A 247 -15.91 18.10 -4.00
N LEU A 248 -14.75 18.53 -3.52
CA LEU A 248 -14.26 18.13 -2.21
C LEU A 248 -15.24 18.53 -1.11
N ASN A 249 -15.75 19.77 -1.14
CA ASN A 249 -16.75 20.25 -0.20
C ASN A 249 -18.03 19.40 -0.24
N ALA A 250 -18.56 19.15 -1.44
CA ALA A 250 -19.73 18.29 -1.62
C ALA A 250 -19.51 16.87 -1.11
N TRP A 251 -18.32 16.30 -1.34
CA TRP A 251 -17.98 14.96 -0.86
C TRP A 251 -17.77 14.90 0.65
N LEU A 252 -17.29 15.97 1.29
CA LEU A 252 -17.08 16.01 2.74
C LEU A 252 -18.36 16.33 3.54
N ALA A 253 -19.40 16.90 2.91
CA ALA A 253 -20.66 17.23 3.57
C ALA A 253 -21.28 16.12 4.47
N PRO A 254 -21.26 14.82 4.10
CA PRO A 254 -21.79 13.75 4.95
C PRO A 254 -21.12 13.61 6.33
N PHE A 255 -19.89 14.10 6.50
CA PHE A 255 -19.18 14.05 7.78
C PHE A 255 -19.79 14.99 8.83
N GLN A 256 -20.58 15.97 8.41
CA GLN A 256 -21.35 16.84 9.32
C GLN A 256 -22.62 16.15 9.85
N SER A 257 -23.00 15.00 9.28
CA SER A 257 -24.18 14.27 9.73
C SER A 257 -23.92 13.49 11.02
N ALA A 258 -24.98 13.28 11.81
CA ALA A 258 -24.91 12.43 12.99
C ALA A 258 -24.74 10.93 12.67
N GLN A 259 -24.80 10.54 11.38
CA GLN A 259 -24.76 9.15 10.96
C GLN A 259 -23.32 8.61 10.91
N PRO A 260 -23.06 7.41 11.47
CA PRO A 260 -21.74 6.82 11.42
C PRO A 260 -21.25 6.53 10.00
N GLN A 261 -20.09 7.08 9.65
CA GLN A 261 -19.45 6.94 8.35
C GLN A 261 -18.53 5.71 8.32
N ALA A 262 -18.66 4.93 7.27
CA ALA A 262 -17.79 3.78 7.00
C ALA A 262 -16.57 4.23 6.17
N LEU A 263 -15.38 3.80 6.57
CA LEU A 263 -14.13 4.08 5.84
C LEU A 263 -13.38 2.78 5.55
N SER A 264 -13.44 2.34 4.29
CA SER A 264 -12.69 1.19 3.80
C SER A 264 -11.19 1.50 3.69
N VAL A 265 -10.36 0.49 3.41
CA VAL A 265 -8.92 0.67 3.17
C VAL A 265 -8.71 1.64 1.98
N ALA A 266 -9.35 1.37 0.84
CA ALA A 266 -9.26 2.24 -0.34
C ALA A 266 -9.76 3.65 -0.05
N GLY A 267 -10.93 3.78 0.59
CA GLY A 267 -11.52 5.08 0.93
C GLY A 267 -10.61 5.93 1.81
N SER A 268 -9.86 5.32 2.73
CA SER A 268 -8.87 6.04 3.54
C SER A 268 -7.69 6.58 2.74
N HIS A 269 -7.22 5.82 1.73
CA HIS A 269 -6.16 6.28 0.84
C HIS A 269 -6.64 7.39 -0.09
N VAL A 270 -7.86 7.26 -0.61
CA VAL A 270 -8.52 8.29 -1.43
C VAL A 270 -8.68 9.58 -0.64
N LEU A 271 -9.27 9.52 0.57
CA LEU A 271 -9.46 10.69 1.42
C LEU A 271 -8.14 11.34 1.83
N ARG A 272 -7.12 10.54 2.19
CA ARG A 272 -5.75 11.02 2.42
C ARG A 272 -5.20 11.77 1.21
N GLY A 273 -5.31 11.19 0.01
CA GLY A 273 -4.81 11.83 -1.21
C GLY A 273 -5.54 13.13 -1.54
N LEU A 274 -6.86 13.17 -1.36
CA LEU A 274 -7.65 14.40 -1.51
C LEU A 274 -7.21 15.50 -0.53
N LEU A 275 -6.89 15.16 0.72
CA LEU A 275 -6.35 16.13 1.67
C LEU A 275 -4.97 16.65 1.27
N TRP A 276 -4.13 15.83 0.63
CA TRP A 276 -2.88 16.31 0.06
C TRP A 276 -3.08 17.25 -1.12
N TYR A 277 -4.01 16.95 -2.03
CA TYR A 277 -4.38 17.87 -3.11
C TYR A 277 -4.94 19.18 -2.55
N ALA A 278 -5.79 19.12 -1.53
CA ALA A 278 -6.31 20.28 -0.82
C ALA A 278 -5.19 21.17 -0.27
N ALA A 279 -4.13 20.59 0.30
CA ALA A 279 -2.97 21.34 0.79
C ALA A 279 -2.24 22.12 -0.33
N LEU A 280 -2.30 21.66 -1.59
CA LEU A 280 -1.71 22.36 -2.73
C LEU A 280 -2.51 23.60 -3.16
N THR A 281 -3.83 23.63 -2.90
CA THR A 281 -4.68 24.77 -3.26
C THR A 281 -4.38 26.01 -2.42
N ARG A 282 -3.90 25.80 -1.16
CA ARG A 282 -3.71 26.84 -0.14
C ARG A 282 -4.95 27.70 0.11
N ASP A 283 -6.14 27.18 -0.20
CA ASP A 283 -7.39 27.90 0.03
C ASP A 283 -7.73 27.89 1.54
N PRO A 284 -7.81 29.06 2.20
CA PRO A 284 -8.17 29.13 3.62
C PRO A 284 -9.58 28.60 3.92
N ALA A 285 -10.52 28.64 2.96
CA ALA A 285 -11.88 28.14 3.12
C ALA A 285 -11.91 26.62 3.36
N LEU A 286 -10.91 25.88 2.86
CA LEU A 286 -10.82 24.45 3.10
C LEU A 286 -10.59 24.09 4.55
N GLY A 287 -9.96 24.97 5.35
CA GLY A 287 -9.69 24.71 6.76
C GLY A 287 -10.96 24.36 7.54
N ALA A 288 -12.05 25.09 7.31
CA ALA A 288 -13.33 24.80 7.97
C ALA A 288 -13.96 23.50 7.45
N VAL A 289 -13.92 23.28 6.13
CA VAL A 289 -14.53 22.10 5.49
C VAL A 289 -13.84 20.81 5.91
N VAL A 290 -12.51 20.76 5.89
CA VAL A 290 -11.75 19.55 6.23
C VAL A 290 -11.80 19.24 7.73
N LEU A 291 -12.04 20.24 8.59
CA LEU A 291 -12.22 20.02 10.01
C LEU A 291 -13.51 19.27 10.37
N THR A 292 -14.48 19.21 9.46
CA THR A 292 -15.67 18.35 9.64
C THR A 292 -15.30 16.87 9.82
N LEU A 293 -14.10 16.46 9.39
CA LEU A 293 -13.55 15.13 9.62
C LEU A 293 -13.31 14.82 11.11
N LEU A 294 -13.14 15.84 11.96
CA LEU A 294 -13.04 15.66 13.41
C LEU A 294 -14.41 15.36 14.04
N ASP A 295 -15.48 15.90 13.46
CA ASP A 295 -16.85 15.69 13.92
C ASP A 295 -17.46 14.36 13.44
N ALA A 296 -16.83 13.76 12.42
CA ALA A 296 -17.28 12.53 11.82
C ALA A 296 -17.34 11.40 12.85
N LYS A 297 -18.52 10.77 12.98
CA LYS A 297 -18.67 9.52 13.71
C LYS A 297 -18.18 8.37 12.85
N TRP A 298 -17.05 7.75 13.18
CA TRP A 298 -16.49 6.66 12.38
C TRP A 298 -16.97 5.28 12.87
N LYS A 299 -17.49 4.43 11.96
CA LYS A 299 -17.84 3.03 12.30
C LYS A 299 -16.62 2.22 12.75
N ALA A 300 -15.45 2.50 12.18
CA ALA A 300 -14.19 1.85 12.54
C ALA A 300 -13.01 2.83 12.46
N LYS A 301 -12.24 2.94 13.54
CA LYS A 301 -11.14 3.93 13.65
C LYS A 301 -9.85 3.52 12.93
N ARG A 302 -9.65 2.23 12.62
CA ARG A 302 -8.39 1.69 12.06
C ARG A 302 -7.85 2.40 10.82
N ASN A 303 -8.75 3.00 10.03
CA ASN A 303 -8.42 3.66 8.77
C ASN A 303 -8.36 5.19 8.89
N VAL A 304 -8.78 5.74 10.03
CA VAL A 304 -8.92 7.17 10.28
C VAL A 304 -7.56 7.82 10.57
N ASP A 305 -6.65 7.11 11.25
CA ASP A 305 -5.34 7.66 11.62
C ASP A 305 -4.53 8.17 10.42
N LYS A 306 -4.60 7.47 9.28
CA LYS A 306 -3.96 7.88 8.02
C LYS A 306 -4.52 9.21 7.48
N VAL A 307 -5.82 9.43 7.68
CA VAL A 307 -6.53 10.65 7.27
C VAL A 307 -6.12 11.80 8.20
N MET A 308 -6.08 11.55 9.51
CA MET A 308 -5.67 12.56 10.50
C MET A 308 -4.22 13.01 10.31
N VAL A 309 -3.32 12.08 9.97
CA VAL A 309 -1.95 12.41 9.58
C VAL A 309 -1.89 13.32 8.33
N ALA A 310 -2.76 13.08 7.34
CA ALA A 310 -2.87 13.95 6.16
C ALA A 310 -3.43 15.33 6.52
N LEU A 311 -4.41 15.37 7.44
CA LEU A 311 -4.98 16.62 7.94
C LEU A 311 -3.91 17.50 8.62
N VAL A 312 -3.00 16.91 9.39
CA VAL A 312 -1.83 17.62 9.96
C VAL A 312 -1.00 18.28 8.86
N HIS A 313 -0.78 17.61 7.72
CA HIS A 313 -0.02 18.19 6.61
C HIS A 313 -0.73 19.34 5.93
N LEU A 314 -2.05 19.23 5.80
CA LEU A 314 -2.86 20.33 5.29
C LEU A 314 -2.75 21.55 6.21
N LEU A 315 -2.87 21.36 7.53
CA LEU A 315 -2.71 22.44 8.51
C LEU A 315 -1.29 23.03 8.50
N GLU A 316 -0.26 22.22 8.25
CA GLU A 316 1.14 22.70 8.11
C GLU A 316 1.34 23.59 6.87
N ALA A 317 0.53 23.41 5.82
CA ALA A 317 0.59 24.21 4.60
C ALA A 317 -0.18 25.54 4.72
N MET A 318 -0.99 25.72 5.75
CA MET A 318 -1.77 26.94 6.00
C MET A 318 -0.93 28.02 6.71
N PRO A 319 -1.29 29.31 6.59
CA PRO A 319 -0.72 30.37 7.42
C PRO A 319 -0.95 30.08 8.91
N SER A 320 0.05 30.34 9.78
CA SER A 320 -0.02 30.03 11.21
C SER A 320 -1.27 30.60 11.91
N THR A 321 -1.69 31.82 11.54
CA THR A 321 -2.89 32.49 12.07
C THR A 321 -4.17 31.71 11.80
N GLY A 322 -4.30 31.13 10.61
CA GLY A 322 -5.43 30.28 10.25
C GLY A 322 -5.30 28.86 10.80
N ALA A 323 -4.09 28.31 10.83
CA ALA A 323 -3.83 26.93 11.27
C ALA A 323 -4.01 26.75 12.78
N TRP A 324 -3.64 27.75 13.59
CA TRP A 324 -3.60 27.65 15.05
C TRP A 324 -4.91 27.18 15.72
N PRO A 325 -6.08 27.83 15.50
CA PRO A 325 -7.33 27.36 16.12
C PRO A 325 -7.70 25.95 15.67
N LEU A 326 -7.38 25.58 14.42
CA LEU A 326 -7.65 24.25 13.88
C LEU A 326 -6.76 23.18 14.51
N LEU A 327 -5.48 23.51 14.76
CA LEU A 327 -4.52 22.62 15.45
C LEU A 327 -4.89 22.38 16.90
N LEU A 328 -5.35 23.41 17.62
CA LEU A 328 -5.83 23.26 19.00
C LEU A 328 -7.01 22.29 19.06
N ARG A 329 -7.98 22.44 18.16
CA ARG A 329 -9.12 21.53 18.07
C ARG A 329 -8.70 20.10 17.69
N LEU A 330 -7.80 19.96 16.71
CA LEU A 330 -7.26 18.65 16.34
C LEU A 330 -6.59 17.95 17.53
N GLN A 331 -5.80 18.69 18.31
CA GLN A 331 -5.14 18.17 19.51
C GLN A 331 -6.14 17.75 20.61
N GLN A 332 -7.26 18.47 20.75
CA GLN A 332 -8.33 18.15 21.71
C GLN A 332 -9.12 16.90 21.31
N GLU A 333 -9.56 16.83 20.04
CA GLU A 333 -10.43 15.76 19.54
C GLU A 333 -9.64 14.49 19.20
N TRP A 334 -8.37 14.64 18.82
CA TRP A 334 -7.49 13.55 18.47
C TRP A 334 -6.17 13.66 19.26
N PRO A 335 -6.22 13.50 20.60
CA PRO A 335 -5.07 13.65 21.50
C PRO A 335 -4.05 12.50 21.37
N THR A 336 -4.06 11.80 20.24
CA THR A 336 -3.14 10.71 19.97
C THR A 336 -1.71 11.24 19.98
N SER A 337 -0.80 10.38 20.42
CA SER A 337 0.65 10.58 20.52
C SER A 337 1.34 10.73 19.17
N SER A 338 0.68 11.35 18.19
CA SER A 338 1.30 11.69 16.93
C SER A 338 2.32 12.79 17.19
N VAL A 339 3.59 12.37 17.25
CA VAL A 339 4.77 13.24 17.28
C VAL A 339 4.67 14.36 16.23
N GLN A 340 3.90 14.16 15.16
CA GLN A 340 3.68 15.14 14.10
C GLN A 340 2.73 16.26 14.51
N VAL A 341 1.64 15.96 15.21
CA VAL A 341 0.72 16.98 15.75
C VAL A 341 1.48 17.81 16.77
N GLU A 342 2.17 17.17 17.71
CA GLU A 342 2.97 17.88 18.73
C GLU A 342 4.06 18.76 18.09
N ARG A 343 4.80 18.25 17.11
CA ARG A 343 5.82 19.02 16.39
C ARG A 343 5.22 20.22 15.68
N LEU A 344 4.10 20.04 14.99
CA LEU A 344 3.43 21.12 14.28
C LEU A 344 2.85 22.16 15.25
N LEU A 345 2.30 21.72 16.37
CA LEU A 345 1.79 22.58 17.42
C LEU A 345 2.91 23.45 18.00
N LYS A 346 4.06 22.86 18.36
CA LYS A 346 5.25 23.61 18.82
C LYS A 346 5.71 24.64 17.80
N LYS A 347 5.94 24.21 16.55
CA LYS A 347 6.36 25.09 15.45
C LYS A 347 5.39 26.26 15.25
N THR A 348 4.09 26.00 15.34
CA THR A 348 3.07 27.04 15.13
C THR A 348 2.99 27.97 16.34
N ALA A 349 3.06 27.43 17.57
CA ALA A 349 3.07 28.19 18.82
C ALA A 349 4.24 29.18 18.91
N GLU A 350 5.43 28.78 18.44
CA GLU A 350 6.61 29.64 18.36
C GLU A 350 6.33 30.93 17.55
N THR A 351 5.50 30.84 16.49
CA THR A 351 5.12 32.03 15.69
C THR A 351 4.23 33.02 16.44
N PHE A 352 3.65 32.60 17.57
CA PHE A 352 2.87 33.44 18.49
C PHE A 352 3.62 33.77 19.78
N GLY A 353 4.91 33.41 19.89
CA GLY A 353 5.69 33.59 21.12
C GLY A 353 5.27 32.68 22.27
N ILE A 354 4.50 31.61 22.02
CA ILE A 354 4.09 30.65 23.03
C ILE A 354 5.18 29.58 23.16
N THR A 355 5.74 29.45 24.35
CA THR A 355 6.82 28.51 24.69
C THR A 355 6.33 27.08 24.87
N GLU A 356 7.23 26.10 24.77
CA GLU A 356 6.89 24.69 25.08
C GLU A 356 6.40 24.51 26.52
N ILE A 357 6.88 25.32 27.46
CA ILE A 357 6.45 25.28 28.87
C ILE A 357 4.99 25.70 28.96
N GLU A 358 4.62 26.83 28.38
CA GLU A 358 3.22 27.29 28.36
C GLU A 358 2.28 26.31 27.65
N LEU A 359 2.74 25.64 26.58
CA LEU A 359 1.96 24.58 25.94
C LEU A 359 1.69 23.39 26.88
N LYS A 360 2.64 23.03 27.74
CA LYS A 360 2.47 21.98 28.75
C LYS A 360 1.55 22.45 29.88
N GLU A 361 1.71 23.68 30.35
CA GLU A 361 0.84 24.29 31.38
C GLU A 361 -0.62 24.34 30.92
N ARG A 362 -0.86 24.57 29.62
CA ARG A 362 -2.19 24.53 29.00
C ARG A 362 -2.70 23.11 28.70
N ALA A 363 -1.97 22.07 29.10
CA ALA A 363 -2.25 20.68 28.79
C ALA A 363 -2.38 20.37 27.29
N LEU A 364 -1.78 21.20 26.43
CA LEU A 364 -1.80 21.02 24.97
C LEU A 364 -0.68 20.07 24.51
N LEU A 365 0.37 19.92 25.31
CA LEU A 365 1.38 18.88 25.14
C LEU A 365 1.36 17.95 26.33
N LYS A 366 1.43 16.63 26.07
CA LYS A 366 1.62 15.66 27.16
C LYS A 366 2.99 15.90 27.80
N PRO A 367 3.09 15.90 29.14
CA PRO A 367 4.39 15.87 29.78
C PRO A 367 5.14 14.64 29.25
N LYS A 368 6.44 14.79 28.97
CA LYS A 368 7.28 13.64 28.68
C LYS A 368 7.28 12.80 29.96
N LEU A 369 6.58 11.66 29.94
CA LEU A 369 6.75 10.65 30.98
C LEU A 369 8.24 10.38 31.11
N ASP A 370 8.75 10.36 32.33
CA ASP A 370 10.12 9.97 32.54
C ASP A 370 10.31 8.49 32.12
N LEU A 371 11.56 8.07 31.98
CA LEU A 371 11.87 6.70 31.55
C LEU A 371 11.28 5.65 32.52
N THR A 372 11.19 6.00 33.80
CA THR A 372 10.69 5.14 34.89
C THR A 372 9.18 4.93 34.76
N GLU A 373 8.40 5.99 34.58
CA GLU A 373 6.95 5.94 34.36
C GLU A 373 6.60 5.23 33.05
N ARG A 374 7.38 5.48 31.99
CA ARG A 374 7.21 4.78 30.71
C ARG A 374 7.45 3.28 30.87
N THR A 375 8.49 2.91 31.61
CA THR A 375 8.80 1.50 31.91
C THR A 375 7.71 0.89 32.78
N ALA A 376 7.24 1.58 33.82
CA ALA A 376 6.16 1.12 34.69
C ALA A 376 4.86 0.83 33.90
N ARG A 377 4.44 1.73 33.00
CA ARG A 377 3.26 1.51 32.14
C ARG A 377 3.43 0.36 31.15
N ILE A 378 4.64 0.12 30.64
CA ILE A 378 4.92 -1.04 29.78
C ILE A 378 4.78 -2.33 30.61
N MET A 379 5.36 -2.36 31.81
CA MET A 379 5.27 -3.52 32.72
C MET A 379 3.82 -3.80 33.15
N GLU A 380 3.05 -2.76 33.46
CA GLU A 380 1.62 -2.85 33.79
C GLU A 380 0.82 -3.46 32.62
N LYS A 381 1.00 -2.96 31.40
CA LYS A 381 0.33 -3.51 30.21
C LYS A 381 0.74 -4.95 29.90
N LEU A 382 2.01 -5.31 30.13
CA LEU A 382 2.48 -6.68 29.96
C LEU A 382 1.83 -7.62 31.00
N ASN A 383 1.66 -7.16 32.24
CA ASN A 383 0.96 -7.89 33.29
C ASN A 383 -0.54 -8.03 33.01
N GLU A 384 -1.22 -6.98 32.56
CA GLU A 384 -2.66 -6.98 32.21
C GLU A 384 -2.96 -7.88 31.00
N GLY A 385 -2.04 -7.96 30.03
CA GLY A 385 -2.21 -8.76 28.83
C GLY A 385 -2.04 -10.28 29.03
N GLY A 386 -1.66 -10.74 30.23
CA GLY A 386 -1.37 -12.15 30.49
C GLY A 386 -0.26 -12.73 29.60
N VAL A 387 0.53 -11.88 28.95
CA VAL A 387 1.64 -12.30 28.09
C VAL A 387 2.78 -12.69 29.02
N MET A 388 2.84 -13.96 29.41
CA MET A 388 4.05 -14.54 30.01
C MET A 388 5.17 -14.48 28.97
N ILE A 389 5.94 -13.38 28.99
CA ILE A 389 7.25 -13.35 28.36
C ILE A 389 8.12 -14.28 29.20
N ARG A 390 8.34 -15.51 28.73
CA ARG A 390 9.40 -16.38 29.28
C ARG A 390 10.73 -15.69 29.02
N VAL A 391 11.19 -14.89 29.97
CA VAL A 391 12.59 -14.43 30.01
C VAL A 391 13.42 -15.69 30.17
N THR A 392 14.01 -16.14 29.07
CA THR A 392 14.93 -17.28 29.09
C THR A 392 16.24 -16.72 29.63
N ASP A 393 16.58 -17.07 30.86
CA ASP A 393 17.82 -16.64 31.50
C ASP A 393 19.03 -17.09 30.63
N PRO A 394 19.79 -16.16 30.03
CA PRO A 394 20.89 -16.52 29.14
C PRO A 394 22.05 -17.21 29.87
N LEU A 395 22.06 -17.24 31.21
CA LEU A 395 23.15 -17.82 32.01
C LEU A 395 23.00 -19.32 32.29
N LYS A 396 21.89 -19.98 31.92
CA LYS A 396 21.69 -21.43 32.16
C LYS A 396 22.07 -22.36 31.01
N ARG A 397 22.91 -21.92 30.06
CA ARG A 397 23.35 -22.75 28.90
C ARG A 397 24.70 -23.47 29.06
N HIS A 398 25.37 -23.32 30.20
CA HIS A 398 26.54 -24.12 30.54
C HIS A 398 26.16 -25.00 31.72
N ASP A 399 25.89 -26.28 31.46
CA ASP A 399 26.04 -27.44 32.36
C ASP A 399 25.10 -28.56 31.91
N LEU A 400 25.38 -29.13 30.74
CA LEU A 400 25.00 -30.49 30.36
C LEU A 400 26.12 -31.07 29.49
N THR A 401 27.13 -31.63 30.16
CA THR A 401 28.02 -32.68 29.63
C THR A 401 27.46 -34.04 29.97
#